data_AF-Q12Q61-F1
#
_entry.id   AF-Q12Q61-F1
#
_cell.length_a   1.000
_cell.length_b   1.000
_cell.length_c   1.000
_cell.angle_alpha   90.00
_cell.angle_beta   90.00
_cell.angle_gamma   90.00
#
_symmetry.space_group_name_H-M   'P 1'
#
loop_
_entity.id
_entity.type
_entity.pdbx_description
1 polymer ?
#
loop_
_entity_poly.entity_id
_entity_poly.type
_entity_poly.pdbx_seq_one_letter_code
_entity_poly.pdbx_strand_id
1 'polypeptide(L)' 'MHWVLDVSMNEDECQIYKNNGAENLAYLRHMSLNMLQKEPTKLSIVGKRKRCLMNPAFLEKVLIAGLCAPTK' A
#
# COMPACT_ATOMS: atom_id res chain seq x y z
N MET A 1 -1.91 5.55 12.38
CA MET A 1 -2.30 5.51 10.95
C MET A 1 -3.37 4.43 10.68
N HIS A 2 -4.33 4.23 11.59
CA HIS A 2 -5.31 3.12 11.50
C HIS A 2 -6.40 3.40 10.44
N TRP A 3 -7.11 4.51 10.59
CA TRP A 3 -8.17 5.00 9.68
C TRP A 3 -7.85 5.01 8.17
N VAL A 4 -6.60 5.28 7.76
CA VAL A 4 -6.25 5.29 6.33
C VAL A 4 -6.19 3.87 5.77
N LEU A 5 -5.72 2.89 6.56
CA LEU A 5 -5.69 1.50 6.14
C LEU A 5 -7.10 0.91 6.08
N ASP A 6 -7.96 1.28 7.03
CA ASP A 6 -9.36 0.85 7.06
C ASP A 6 -10.08 1.29 5.78
N VAL A 7 -9.97 2.57 5.41
CA VAL A 7 -10.71 3.16 4.27
C VAL A 7 -10.08 2.84 2.90
N SER A 8 -8.75 2.68 2.83
CA SER A 8 -8.06 2.49 1.53
C SER A 8 -7.70 1.04 1.23
N MET A 9 -7.63 0.17 2.24
CA MET A 9 -7.21 -1.23 2.12
C MET A 9 -8.17 -2.25 2.76
N ASN A 10 -9.37 -1.82 3.18
CA ASN A 10 -10.43 -2.67 3.73
C ASN A 10 -9.90 -3.55 4.87
N GLU A 11 -9.19 -2.95 5.81
CA GLU A 11 -8.55 -3.66 6.93
C GLU A 11 -9.58 -4.30 7.87
N ASP A 12 -10.66 -3.60 8.22
CA ASP A 12 -11.75 -4.10 9.08
C ASP A 12 -12.47 -5.35 8.51
N GLU A 13 -12.60 -5.43 7.19
CA GLU A 13 -13.27 -6.55 6.52
C GLU A 13 -12.33 -7.75 6.31
N CYS A 14 -11.06 -7.65 6.72
CA CYS A 14 -10.07 -8.69 6.46
C CYS A 14 -10.15 -9.80 7.51
N GLN A 15 -10.81 -10.90 7.12
CA GLN A 15 -11.07 -12.09 7.95
C GLN A 15 -9.84 -13.01 8.10
N ILE A 16 -8.72 -12.47 8.57
CA ILE A 16 -7.49 -13.26 8.78
C ILE A 16 -7.41 -13.69 10.24
N TYR A 17 -7.76 -14.95 10.49
CA TYR A 17 -7.84 -15.52 11.83
C TYR A 17 -6.67 -16.43 12.21
N LYS A 18 -5.65 -16.55 11.35
CA LYS A 18 -4.57 -17.52 11.51
C LYS A 18 -3.28 -16.86 11.99
N ASN A 19 -2.84 -17.23 13.19
CA ASN A 19 -1.52 -16.91 13.76
C ASN A 19 -1.15 -15.43 13.57
N ASN A 20 0.11 -15.14 13.20
CA ASN A 20 0.66 -13.82 12.91
C ASN A 20 0.17 -13.24 11.55
N GLY A 21 -0.88 -13.82 10.94
CA GLY A 21 -1.36 -13.37 9.63
C GLY A 21 -1.85 -11.92 9.64
N ALA A 22 -2.55 -11.52 10.71
CA ALA A 22 -3.01 -10.14 10.87
C ALA A 22 -1.84 -9.16 10.97
N GLU A 23 -0.84 -9.48 11.78
CA GLU A 23 0.36 -8.65 11.97
C GLU A 23 1.19 -8.55 10.68
N ASN A 24 1.45 -9.68 10.01
CA ASN A 24 2.18 -9.69 8.74
C ASN A 24 1.49 -8.85 7.67
N LEU A 25 0.16 -8.94 7.58
CA LEU A 25 -0.58 -8.15 6.60
C LEU A 25 -0.59 -6.66 6.96
N ALA A 26 -0.68 -6.31 8.25
CA ALA A 26 -0.55 -4.92 8.69
C ALA A 26 0.79 -4.32 8.26
N TYR A 27 1.91 -5.05 8.42
CA TYR A 27 3.22 -4.60 7.93
C TYR A 27 3.25 -4.40 6.41
N LEU A 28 2.69 -5.34 5.63
CA LEU A 28 2.61 -5.22 4.17
C LEU A 28 1.77 -4.02 3.72
N ARG A 29 0.66 -3.75 4.42
CA ARG A 29 -0.19 -2.59 4.16
C ARG A 29 0.54 -1.28 4.44
N HIS A 30 1.23 -1.19 5.58
CA HIS A 30 2.06 -0.05 5.91
C HIS A 30 3.15 0.20 4.86
N MET A 31 3.84 -0.86 4.44
CA MET A 31 4.87 -0.78 3.40
C MET A 31 4.27 -0.27 2.08
N SER A 32 3.18 -0.88 1.63
CA SER A 32 2.49 -0.52 0.38
C SER A 32 2.00 0.94 0.40
N LEU A 33 1.43 1.38 1.52
CA LEU A 33 0.96 2.75 1.70
C LEU A 33 2.11 3.76 1.61
N ASN A 34 3.25 3.47 2.25
CA ASN A 34 4.43 4.33 2.19
C ASN A 34 4.97 4.43 0.76
N MET A 35 4.97 3.33 0.00
CA MET A 35 5.38 3.33 -1.41
C MET A 35 4.44 4.19 -2.27
N LEU A 36 3.13 4.06 -2.08
CA LEU A 36 2.12 4.84 -2.81
C LEU A 36 2.16 6.34 -2.48
N GLN A 37 2.53 6.72 -1.25
CA GLN A 37 2.71 8.11 -0.86
C GLN A 37 3.99 8.73 -1.44
N LYS A 38 5.07 7.96 -1.56
CA LYS A 38 6.35 8.43 -2.16
C LYS A 38 6.25 8.67 -3.66
N GLU A 39 5.36 7.96 -4.36
CA GLU A 39 5.15 8.19 -5.79
C GLU A 39 4.52 9.58 -6.03
N PRO A 40 5.07 10.42 -6.93
CA PRO A 40 4.71 11.85 -7.00
C PRO A 40 3.38 12.15 -7.71
N THR A 41 2.70 11.19 -8.33
CA THR A 41 1.47 11.45 -9.09
C THR A 41 0.35 11.95 -8.15
N LYS A 42 -0.34 13.01 -8.56
CA LYS A 42 -1.49 13.59 -7.83
C LYS A 42 -2.77 12.76 -8.06
N LEU A 43 -2.84 11.61 -7.39
CA LEU A 43 -4.02 10.73 -7.33
C LEU A 43 -4.29 10.34 -5.88
N SER A 44 -5.56 10.01 -5.59
CA SER A 44 -5.91 9.36 -4.34
C SER A 44 -5.18 8.02 -4.20
N ILE A 45 -4.97 7.56 -2.96
CA ILE A 45 -4.31 6.27 -2.68
C ILE A 45 -5.04 5.11 -3.38
N VAL A 46 -6.38 5.12 -3.34
CA VAL A 46 -7.23 4.15 -4.04
C VAL A 46 -7.04 4.22 -5.56
N GLY A 47 -6.95 5.44 -6.12
CA GLY A 47 -6.71 5.66 -7.55
C GLY A 47 -5.34 5.17 -7.99
N LYS A 48 -4.28 5.41 -7.19
CA LYS A 48 -2.95 4.87 -7.44
C LYS A 48 -2.94 3.34 -7.38
N ARG A 49 -3.58 2.74 -6.38
CA ARG A 49 -3.70 1.28 -6.26
C ARG A 49 -4.38 0.67 -7.49
N LYS A 50 -5.50 1.25 -7.93
CA LYS A 50 -6.21 0.81 -9.15
C LYS A 50 -5.33 0.98 -10.39
N ARG A 51 -4.56 2.06 -10.49
CA ARG A 51 -3.62 2.26 -11.61
C ARG A 51 -2.48 1.25 -11.60
N CYS A 52 -1.94 0.89 -10.43
CA CYS A 52 -0.96 -0.18 -10.31
C CYS A 52 -1.53 -1.52 -10.81
N LEU A 53 -2.81 -1.81 -10.52
CA LEU A 53 -3.48 -3.01 -11.00
C LEU A 53 -3.67 -3.03 -12.52
N MET A 54 -3.90 -1.86 -13.13
CA MET A 54 -4.19 -1.74 -14.56
C MET A 54 -2.95 -1.52 -15.44
N ASN A 55 -1.84 -1.03 -14.87
CA ASN A 55 -0.65 -0.67 -15.63
C ASN A 55 0.64 -1.14 -14.91
N PRO A 56 1.33 -2.17 -15.42
CA PRO A 56 2.53 -2.71 -14.80
C PRO A 56 3.69 -1.71 -14.78
N ALA A 57 3.82 -0.85 -15.81
CA ALA A 57 4.86 0.18 -15.82
C ALA A 57 4.65 1.25 -14.73
N PHE A 58 3.40 1.48 -14.31
CA PHE A 58 3.12 2.35 -13.16
C PHE A 58 3.45 1.64 -11.83
N LEU A 59 3.17 0.34 -11.74
CA LEU A 59 3.58 -0.48 -10.58
C LEU A 59 5.10 -0.46 -10.39
N GLU A 60 5.88 -0.64 -11.47
CA GLU A 60 7.35 -0.57 -11.42
C GLU A 60 7.84 0.78 -10.88
N LYS A 61 7.25 1.89 -11.32
CA LYS A 61 7.59 3.23 -10.80
C LYS A 61 7.34 3.34 -9.30
N VAL A 62 6.21 2.82 -8.81
CA VAL A 62 5.89 2.82 -7.37
C VAL A 62 6.89 1.96 -6.59
N LEU A 63 7.25 0.78 -7.11
CA LEU A 63 8.23 -0.11 -6.48
C LEU A 63 9.63 0.54 -6.41
N ILE A 64 10.09 1.16 -7.50
CA ILE A 64 11.37 1.87 -7.55
C ILE A 64 11.37 3.04 -6.55
N ALA A 65 10.30 3.85 -6.52
CA ALA A 65 10.17 4.96 -5.57
C ALA A 65 10.15 4.48 -4.11
N GLY A 66 9.55 3.31 -3.87
CA GLY A 66 9.46 2.66 -2.57
C GLY A 66 10.79 2.16 -2.03
N LEU A 67 11.51 1.39 -2.86
CA LEU A 67 12.74 0.68 -2.52
C LEU A 67 13.99 1.58 -2.52
N CYS A 68 14.03 2.61 -3.36
CA CYS A 68 15.19 3.49 -3.48
C CYS A 68 15.27 4.57 -2.38
N ALA A 69 14.18 4.81 -1.65
CA ALA A 69 14.14 5.85 -0.63
C ALA A 69 14.50 5.28 0.75
N PRO A 70 15.52 5.82 1.45
CA PRO A 70 15.88 5.37 2.78
C PRO A 70 14.66 5.49 3.69
N THR A 71 14.29 4.39 4.31
CA THR A 71 13.33 4.37 5.41
C THR A 71 13.92 5.24 6.53
N LYS A 72 13.27 6.37 6.82
CA LYS A 72 13.58 7.16 8.02
C LYS A 72 13.21 6.37 9.27
#